data_AF-A0A0D6QLH6-F1
#
_entry.id   AF-A0A0D6QLH6-F1
#
_cell.length_a   1.000
_cell.length_b   1.000
_cell.length_c   1.000
_cell.angle_alpha   90.00
_cell.angle_beta   90.00
_cell.angle_gamma   90.00
#
_symmetry.space_group_name_H-M   'P 1'
#
loop_
_entity.id
_entity.type
_entity.pdbx_description
1 polymer ?
#
loop_
_entity_poly.entity_id
_entity_poly.type
_entity_poly.pdbx_seq_one_letter_code
_entity_poly.pdbx_strand_id
1 'polypeptide(L)'
;MRTAAVSAVAVLRPFALLALALVAAALLARCGSGGNGGGAPPPGDGGPNPPPAPPPGAPGWAVAAAERFEAALPDGAFAPDPVPDDGPFSDGGAFFASRNVTPPAAFRASTPAGAGGWFTVESYTRRAGASTRELAEVVQDPADPSNHALRITSRAHTDATVLRPSAPLPARYRISVRVGFPSFGDGVAGGLNGYDGPADAGPWWPGEDATRQNGFYWLTILDRLPRPHVNTWIHHHRKVVVDSDNHYPPWMEIWDGSRFVGSGEHPVMLFALDGTQPGTERTGPPFLSFSNGAWQPSGAIRAVDAYLPDTWYRVTLERDGPRYTVEVSGKFRYGGEQTYRASIDAAAACVFHYPVDAAEAAGAARCVDEGAFASVGPAYPRWPAGGAWPDWFMLGDPHVNYYEGSVLYDDLVLETWRE
;
A
#
# COMPACT_ATOMS: atom_id res chain seq x y z
N MET A 1 -32.75 30.11 -43.14
CA MET A 1 -32.59 30.03 -44.62
C MET A 1 -31.14 29.64 -44.86
N ARG A 2 -30.70 28.53 -45.46
CA ARG A 2 -31.22 27.40 -46.22
C ARG A 2 -30.34 26.19 -45.82
N THR A 3 -30.85 25.10 -45.26
CA THR A 3 -31.10 23.79 -45.92
C THR A 3 -30.09 23.37 -47.00
N ALA A 4 -29.36 22.28 -46.76
CA ALA A 4 -29.45 21.03 -47.57
C ALA A 4 -28.67 19.88 -46.92
N ALA A 5 -29.36 18.75 -46.76
CA ALA A 5 -28.87 17.42 -46.44
C ALA A 5 -28.57 16.62 -47.72
N VAL A 6 -27.98 15.41 -47.58
CA VAL A 6 -28.04 14.18 -48.44
C VAL A 6 -26.74 13.39 -48.13
N SER A 7 -26.66 12.07 -48.03
CA SER A 7 -27.56 10.95 -47.77
C SER A 7 -26.67 9.73 -47.48
N ALA A 8 -27.22 8.78 -46.75
CA ALA A 8 -26.66 7.48 -46.42
C ALA A 8 -26.52 6.53 -47.63
N VAL A 9 -25.54 5.61 -47.57
CA VAL A 9 -25.58 4.33 -48.29
C VAL A 9 -25.14 3.22 -47.33
N ALA A 10 -26.10 2.37 -46.99
CA ALA A 10 -25.90 1.08 -46.33
C ALA A 10 -25.55 0.03 -47.38
N VAL A 11 -24.60 -0.85 -47.08
CA VAL A 11 -24.33 -2.07 -47.87
C VAL A 11 -24.53 -3.28 -46.98
N LEU A 12 -25.65 -3.97 -47.21
CA LEU A 12 -25.94 -5.35 -46.81
C LEU A 12 -25.36 -6.29 -47.86
N ARG A 13 -24.78 -7.44 -47.44
CA ARG A 13 -24.73 -8.72 -48.20
C ARG A 13 -24.04 -9.85 -47.36
N PRO A 14 -24.22 -11.14 -47.72
CA PRO A 14 -25.14 -12.02 -46.99
C PRO A 14 -24.51 -13.32 -46.43
N PHE A 15 -25.36 -14.09 -45.75
CA PHE A 15 -25.20 -15.47 -45.29
C PHE A 15 -24.53 -16.45 -46.28
N ALA A 16 -23.71 -17.36 -45.74
CA ALA A 16 -23.59 -18.73 -46.22
C ALA A 16 -23.32 -19.71 -45.04
N LEU A 17 -24.25 -20.65 -44.88
CA LEU A 17 -24.19 -21.85 -44.03
C LEU A 17 -23.59 -23.01 -44.83
N LEU A 18 -22.74 -23.85 -44.20
CA LEU A 18 -22.51 -25.28 -44.48
C LEU A 18 -21.66 -25.83 -43.31
N ALA A 19 -22.18 -26.60 -42.34
CA ALA A 19 -22.55 -28.02 -42.31
C ALA A 19 -21.38 -29.04 -42.23
N LEU A 20 -21.28 -29.65 -41.04
CA LEU A 20 -21.01 -31.06 -40.67
C LEU A 20 -19.72 -31.83 -41.07
N ALA A 21 -19.02 -32.35 -40.04
CA ALA A 21 -18.63 -33.77 -39.81
C ALA A 21 -17.86 -33.87 -38.47
N LEU A 22 -18.36 -34.40 -37.35
CA LEU A 22 -18.54 -35.80 -36.89
C LEU A 22 -17.30 -36.72 -37.01
N VAL A 23 -16.76 -37.18 -35.86
CA VAL A 23 -16.36 -38.56 -35.42
C VAL A 23 -15.69 -38.43 -34.02
N ALA A 24 -16.37 -38.73 -32.90
CA ALA A 24 -16.35 -39.98 -32.10
C ALA A 24 -14.94 -40.44 -31.63
N ALA A 25 -14.59 -40.27 -30.35
CA ALA A 25 -14.84 -41.14 -29.18
C ALA A 25 -13.75 -42.20 -28.94
N ALA A 26 -13.14 -42.18 -27.73
CA ALA A 26 -12.61 -43.37 -27.06
C ALA A 26 -12.47 -43.13 -25.54
N LEU A 27 -13.49 -43.57 -24.80
CA LEU A 27 -13.41 -43.98 -23.40
C LEU A 27 -12.83 -45.40 -23.36
N LEU A 28 -11.90 -45.66 -22.44
CA LEU A 28 -11.67 -47.01 -21.92
C LEU A 28 -11.54 -46.94 -20.40
N ALA A 29 -12.65 -47.25 -19.74
CA ALA A 29 -12.67 -47.76 -18.38
C ALA A 29 -12.12 -49.20 -18.37
N ARG A 30 -11.34 -49.52 -17.35
CA ARG A 30 -10.95 -50.90 -17.03
C ARG A 30 -11.38 -51.19 -15.60
N CYS A 31 -12.47 -51.93 -15.46
CA CYS A 31 -12.80 -52.67 -14.24
C CYS A 31 -12.11 -54.04 -14.30
N GLY A 32 -11.55 -54.46 -13.16
CA GLY A 32 -10.98 -55.79 -12.96
C GLY A 32 -10.93 -56.09 -11.46
N SER A 33 -11.80 -57.02 -11.05
CA SER A 33 -12.13 -57.53 -9.72
C SER A 33 -10.99 -58.13 -8.88
N GLY A 34 -11.10 -57.95 -7.55
CA GLY A 34 -11.20 -59.05 -6.59
C GLY A 34 -9.92 -59.63 -5.99
N GLY A 35 -9.64 -59.30 -4.73
CA GLY A 35 -8.66 -59.99 -3.89
C GLY A 35 -8.81 -59.61 -2.42
N ASN A 36 -9.42 -60.50 -1.63
CA ASN A 36 -9.48 -60.43 -0.16
C ASN A 36 -8.07 -60.66 0.44
N GLY A 37 -7.60 -59.74 1.26
CA GLY A 37 -6.40 -59.92 2.08
C GLY A 37 -6.32 -58.83 3.14
N GLY A 38 -6.55 -59.19 4.41
CA GLY A 38 -6.35 -58.28 5.54
C GLY A 38 -4.87 -57.92 5.69
N GLY A 39 -4.58 -56.63 5.83
CA GLY A 39 -3.23 -56.14 6.08
C GLY A 39 -3.24 -54.65 6.44
N ALA A 40 -2.75 -54.37 7.66
CA ALA A 40 -2.15 -53.14 8.22
C ALA A 40 -2.76 -51.75 7.92
N PRO A 41 -2.79 -50.84 8.92
CA PRO A 41 -3.19 -49.44 8.71
C PRO A 41 -2.20 -48.71 7.76
N PRO A 42 -2.67 -47.70 7.02
CA PRO A 42 -1.84 -47.00 6.03
C PRO A 42 -0.71 -46.22 6.70
N PRO A 43 0.49 -46.18 6.08
CA PRO A 43 1.54 -45.23 6.47
C PRO A 43 1.04 -43.81 6.17
N GLY A 44 1.19 -42.92 7.15
CA GLY A 44 0.82 -41.51 7.00
C GLY A 44 1.60 -40.84 5.86
N ASP A 45 0.95 -39.88 5.22
CA ASP A 45 1.52 -39.02 4.19
C ASP A 45 2.72 -38.24 4.75
N GLY A 46 3.90 -38.83 4.62
CA GLY A 46 5.17 -38.14 4.79
C GLY A 46 5.34 -37.14 3.65
N GLY A 47 4.81 -35.93 3.83
CA GLY A 47 5.21 -34.80 3.01
C GLY A 47 6.73 -34.67 2.97
N PRO A 48 7.31 -34.07 1.90
CA PRO A 48 8.74 -33.87 1.82
C PRO A 48 9.20 -33.17 3.10
N ASN A 49 10.16 -33.78 3.79
CA ASN A 49 10.78 -33.21 4.98
C ASN A 49 11.16 -31.75 4.67
N PRO A 50 10.84 -30.78 5.55
CA PRO A 50 11.34 -29.43 5.38
C PRO A 50 12.86 -29.50 5.19
N PRO A 51 13.44 -28.70 4.28
CA PRO A 51 14.87 -28.68 4.07
C PRO A 51 15.57 -28.52 5.43
N PRO A 52 16.67 -29.24 5.67
CA PRO A 52 17.37 -29.18 6.95
C PRO A 52 17.65 -27.72 7.29
N ALA A 53 17.30 -27.33 8.51
CA ALA A 53 17.55 -25.99 9.00
C ALA A 53 19.03 -25.64 8.76
N PRO A 54 19.33 -24.45 8.23
CA PRO A 54 20.70 -24.05 7.98
C PRO A 54 21.52 -24.18 9.27
N PRO A 55 22.79 -24.60 9.17
CA PRO A 55 23.63 -24.77 10.35
C PRO A 55 23.67 -23.48 11.18
N PRO A 56 23.74 -23.58 12.53
CA PRO A 56 23.83 -22.40 13.38
C PRO A 56 25.02 -21.53 12.95
N GLY A 57 24.76 -20.29 12.54
CA GLY A 57 25.78 -19.34 12.08
C GLY A 57 25.99 -19.26 10.56
N ALA A 58 25.10 -19.80 9.74
CA ALA A 58 25.10 -19.50 8.30
C ALA A 58 24.52 -18.09 8.02
N PRO A 59 25.08 -17.34 7.05
CA PRO A 59 24.51 -16.07 6.63
C PRO A 59 23.05 -16.24 6.20
N GLY A 60 22.19 -15.34 6.63
CA GLY A 60 20.76 -15.46 6.34
C GLY A 60 19.87 -14.44 7.03
N TRP A 61 18.60 -14.46 6.64
CA TRP A 61 17.56 -13.70 7.29
C TRP A 61 17.33 -14.21 8.71
N ALA A 62 17.30 -13.28 9.66
CA ALA A 62 16.97 -13.55 11.04
C ALA A 62 15.93 -12.56 11.53
N VAL A 63 14.94 -13.05 12.27
CA VAL A 63 13.95 -12.19 12.94
C VAL A 63 14.68 -11.28 13.92
N ALA A 64 14.58 -9.97 13.71
CA ALA A 64 15.06 -8.94 14.60
C ALA A 64 13.97 -8.50 15.58
N ALA A 65 12.73 -8.41 15.10
CA ALA A 65 11.56 -8.12 15.93
C ALA A 65 10.29 -8.72 15.32
N ALA A 66 9.30 -9.00 16.16
CA ALA A 66 7.99 -9.46 15.74
C ALA A 66 6.90 -8.96 16.70
N GLU A 67 5.69 -8.79 16.19
CA GLU A 67 4.48 -8.45 16.93
C GLU A 67 3.31 -9.27 16.40
N ARG A 68 2.55 -9.89 17.31
CA ARG A 68 1.35 -10.70 17.04
C ARG A 68 0.09 -10.10 17.65
N PHE A 69 0.22 -8.95 18.31
CA PHE A 69 -0.88 -8.22 18.92
C PHE A 69 -1.69 -9.05 19.92
N GLU A 70 -1.04 -9.89 20.72
CA GLU A 70 -1.71 -10.65 21.79
C GLU A 70 -1.92 -9.82 23.07
N ALA A 71 -1.17 -8.72 23.21
CA ALA A 71 -1.25 -7.81 24.34
C ALA A 71 -1.89 -6.49 23.91
N ALA A 72 -2.70 -5.90 24.79
CA ALA A 72 -3.24 -4.57 24.58
C ALA A 72 -2.11 -3.55 24.34
N LEU A 73 -2.37 -2.61 23.42
CA LEU A 73 -1.45 -1.50 23.19
C LEU A 73 -1.34 -0.63 24.46
N PRO A 74 -0.16 -0.04 24.72
CA PRO A 74 -0.03 0.96 25.78
C PRO A 74 -0.95 2.16 25.50
N ASP A 75 -1.48 2.76 26.56
CA ASP A 75 -2.29 3.98 26.40
C ASP A 75 -1.37 5.17 26.07
N GLY A 76 -1.59 5.80 24.92
CA GLY A 76 -0.91 7.02 24.50
C GLY A 76 -1.54 8.28 25.09
N ALA A 77 -0.71 9.20 25.57
CA ALA A 77 -1.15 10.52 26.01
C ALA A 77 -1.27 11.47 24.82
N PHE A 78 -2.49 11.91 24.52
CA PHE A 78 -2.73 12.95 23.52
C PHE A 78 -2.28 14.31 24.04
N ALA A 79 -1.43 14.98 23.27
CA ALA A 79 -1.00 16.35 23.49
C ALA A 79 -1.38 17.21 22.27
N PRO A 80 -1.51 18.54 22.42
CA PRO A 80 -1.69 19.43 21.28
C PRO A 80 -0.65 19.16 20.20
N ASP A 81 -1.09 19.07 18.94
CA ASP A 81 -0.19 18.82 17.81
C ASP A 81 0.85 19.94 17.71
N PRO A 82 2.16 19.62 17.74
CA PRO A 82 3.21 20.63 17.56
C PRO A 82 3.26 21.22 16.14
N VAL A 83 2.50 20.70 15.18
CA VAL A 83 2.49 21.08 13.76
C VAL A 83 3.93 21.19 13.21
N PRO A 84 4.65 20.08 13.22
CA PRO A 84 6.08 20.04 12.94
C PRO A 84 6.39 20.38 11.47
N ASP A 85 7.37 21.25 11.24
CA ASP A 85 7.90 21.55 9.91
C ASP A 85 9.01 20.56 9.54
N ASP A 86 8.65 19.51 8.79
CA ASP A 86 9.57 18.51 8.25
C ASP A 86 9.67 18.54 6.71
N GLY A 87 9.25 19.64 6.11
CA GLY A 87 9.28 19.84 4.68
C GLY A 87 8.29 20.90 4.22
N PRO A 88 8.46 21.42 2.99
CA PRO A 88 7.61 22.49 2.49
C PRO A 88 6.15 22.06 2.32
N PHE A 89 5.89 20.76 2.22
CA PHE A 89 4.55 20.16 2.08
C PHE A 89 4.01 19.58 3.39
N SER A 90 4.67 19.82 4.53
CA SER A 90 4.16 19.48 5.86
C SER A 90 2.87 20.23 6.16
N ASP A 91 2.13 19.80 7.19
CA ASP A 91 0.81 20.34 7.52
C ASP A 91 0.80 21.88 7.58
N GLY A 92 1.81 22.48 8.21
CA GLY A 92 2.04 23.92 8.28
C GLY A 92 3.16 24.45 7.37
N GLY A 93 3.65 23.64 6.44
CA GLY A 93 4.82 23.93 5.61
C GLY A 93 4.64 25.11 4.65
N ALA A 94 5.76 25.57 4.08
CA ALA A 94 5.82 26.74 3.20
C ALA A 94 4.80 26.73 2.04
N PHE A 95 4.51 25.55 1.48
CA PHE A 95 3.51 25.37 0.42
C PHE A 95 2.11 25.83 0.86
N PHE A 96 1.68 25.40 2.05
CA PHE A 96 0.35 25.71 2.58
C PHE A 96 0.30 27.10 3.23
N ALA A 97 1.37 27.49 3.92
CA ALA A 97 1.49 28.83 4.49
C ALA A 97 1.39 29.92 3.42
N SER A 98 2.04 29.74 2.25
CA SER A 98 1.94 30.69 1.13
C SER A 98 0.52 30.81 0.53
N ARG A 99 -0.36 29.85 0.84
CA ARG A 99 -1.78 29.81 0.44
C ARG A 99 -2.73 30.25 1.55
N ASN A 100 -2.20 30.81 2.64
CA ASN A 100 -2.96 31.20 3.84
C ASN A 100 -3.71 30.05 4.50
N VAL A 101 -3.22 28.81 4.35
CA VAL A 101 -3.75 27.66 5.08
C VAL A 101 -3.13 27.63 6.46
N THR A 102 -3.97 27.54 7.48
CA THR A 102 -3.56 27.33 8.87
C THR A 102 -4.01 25.93 9.29
N PRO A 103 -3.10 25.06 9.76
CA PRO A 103 -3.49 23.76 10.29
C PRO A 103 -4.50 23.90 11.42
N PRO A 104 -5.53 23.04 11.46
CA PRO A 104 -6.53 23.08 12.52
C PRO A 104 -5.91 22.68 13.85
N ALA A 105 -6.51 23.14 14.96
CA ALA A 105 -6.17 22.62 16.27
C ALA A 105 -6.43 21.10 16.30
N ALA A 106 -5.43 20.36 16.73
CA ALA A 106 -5.45 18.90 16.77
C ALA A 106 -4.59 18.37 17.89
N PHE A 107 -4.63 17.06 18.07
CA PHE A 107 -3.92 16.33 19.11
C PHE A 107 -3.19 15.15 18.51
N ARG A 108 -2.00 14.85 19.05
CA ARG A 108 -1.21 13.69 18.68
C ARG A 108 -0.83 12.86 19.88
N ALA A 109 -0.74 11.55 19.67
CA ALA A 109 -0.15 10.61 20.61
C ALA A 109 0.92 9.78 19.87
N SER A 110 2.11 9.72 20.45
CA SER A 110 3.23 8.91 19.97
C SER A 110 3.55 7.88 21.05
N THR A 111 3.25 6.61 20.77
CA THR A 111 3.24 5.54 21.78
C THR A 111 4.18 4.41 21.36
N PRO A 112 5.38 4.32 21.95
CA PRO A 112 6.26 3.16 21.76
C PRO A 112 5.55 1.88 22.20
N ALA A 113 5.66 0.82 21.40
CA ALA A 113 4.99 -0.45 21.60
C ALA A 113 5.83 -1.63 21.10
N GLY A 114 5.37 -2.84 21.42
CA GLY A 114 6.08 -4.09 21.16
C GLY A 114 7.26 -4.33 22.10
N ALA A 115 7.83 -5.53 22.01
CA ALA A 115 8.98 -5.91 22.82
C ALA A 115 10.16 -4.94 22.60
N GLY A 116 10.62 -4.30 23.68
CA GLY A 116 11.70 -3.31 23.61
C GLY A 116 11.33 -1.99 22.93
N GLY A 117 10.04 -1.72 22.67
CA GLY A 117 9.59 -0.47 22.05
C GLY A 117 10.01 -0.33 20.59
N TRP A 118 10.15 -1.43 19.86
CA TRP A 118 10.76 -1.45 18.53
C TRP A 118 9.91 -0.76 17.45
N PHE A 119 8.60 -0.63 17.67
CA PHE A 119 7.71 0.17 16.84
C PHE A 119 6.99 1.23 17.66
N THR A 120 6.41 2.22 16.97
CA THR A 120 5.62 3.29 17.56
C THR A 120 4.26 3.36 16.86
N VAL A 121 3.20 3.51 17.64
CA VAL A 121 1.87 3.89 17.15
C VAL A 121 1.77 5.41 17.19
N GLU A 122 1.61 6.02 16.01
CA GLU A 122 1.43 7.46 15.84
C GLU A 122 -0.03 7.74 15.51
N SER A 123 -0.72 8.47 16.37
CA SER A 123 -2.13 8.82 16.18
C SER A 123 -2.34 10.32 16.16
N TYR A 124 -3.27 10.76 15.32
CA TYR A 124 -3.72 12.13 15.16
C TYR A 124 -5.24 12.19 15.23
N THR A 125 -5.77 13.26 15.83
CA THR A 125 -7.20 13.56 15.81
C THR A 125 -7.46 15.03 16.07
N ARG A 126 -8.55 15.56 15.52
CA ARG A 126 -9.07 16.90 15.87
C ARG A 126 -9.97 16.89 17.10
N ARG A 127 -10.25 15.72 17.69
CA ARG A 127 -11.16 15.56 18.83
C ARG A 127 -10.40 15.68 20.15
N ALA A 128 -10.72 16.73 20.92
CA ALA A 128 -10.18 16.87 22.28
C ALA A 128 -10.66 15.72 23.18
N GLY A 129 -9.75 15.14 23.95
CA GLY A 129 -10.06 14.05 24.88
C GLY A 129 -10.26 12.68 24.23
N ALA A 130 -9.90 12.51 22.95
CA ALA A 130 -9.83 11.21 22.32
C ALA A 130 -8.86 10.28 23.06
N SER A 131 -9.18 8.99 23.07
CA SER A 131 -8.30 7.95 23.60
C SER A 131 -7.61 7.18 22.49
N THR A 132 -6.42 6.63 22.77
CA THR A 132 -5.67 5.85 21.78
C THR A 132 -6.46 4.62 21.32
N ARG A 133 -7.24 4.01 22.22
CA ARG A 133 -8.09 2.84 21.93
C ARG A 133 -9.23 3.11 20.95
N GLU A 134 -9.63 4.36 20.78
CA GLU A 134 -10.63 4.71 19.76
C GLU A 134 -10.08 4.63 18.34
N LEU A 135 -8.75 4.75 18.19
CA LEU A 135 -8.05 4.84 16.91
C LEU A 135 -7.16 3.62 16.62
N ALA A 136 -6.63 2.98 17.67
CA ALA A 136 -5.84 1.76 17.58
C ALA A 136 -6.12 0.84 18.77
N GLU A 137 -6.59 -0.37 18.50
CA GLU A 137 -6.97 -1.33 19.52
C GLU A 137 -6.66 -2.76 19.07
N VAL A 138 -6.16 -3.58 19.99
CA VAL A 138 -6.08 -5.02 19.79
C VAL A 138 -7.47 -5.64 19.98
N VAL A 139 -7.97 -6.27 18.93
CA VAL A 139 -9.30 -6.90 18.88
C VAL A 139 -9.18 -8.37 18.48
N GLN A 140 -10.24 -9.12 18.67
CA GLN A 140 -10.32 -10.51 18.21
C GLN A 140 -10.27 -10.58 16.67
N ASP A 141 -9.50 -11.51 16.11
CA ASP A 141 -9.47 -11.75 14.66
C ASP A 141 -10.85 -12.28 14.20
N PRO A 142 -11.51 -11.63 13.24
CA PRO A 142 -12.83 -12.04 12.77
C PRO A 142 -12.83 -13.40 12.05
N ALA A 143 -11.69 -13.86 11.53
CA ALA A 143 -11.54 -15.15 10.88
C ALA A 143 -11.10 -16.28 11.82
N ASP A 144 -10.49 -15.93 12.96
CA ASP A 144 -10.02 -16.88 13.97
C ASP A 144 -10.24 -16.31 15.39
N PRO A 145 -11.34 -16.68 16.07
CA PRO A 145 -11.62 -16.21 17.42
C PRO A 145 -10.55 -16.55 18.47
N SER A 146 -9.59 -17.44 18.17
CA SER A 146 -8.48 -17.74 19.06
C SER A 146 -7.27 -16.82 18.89
N ASN A 147 -7.28 -15.98 17.85
CA ASN A 147 -6.24 -15.02 17.53
C ASN A 147 -6.72 -13.57 17.81
N HIS A 148 -5.77 -12.66 17.91
CA HIS A 148 -6.02 -11.22 17.99
C HIS A 148 -5.30 -10.49 16.85
N ALA A 149 -5.77 -9.29 16.54
CA ALA A 149 -5.18 -8.43 15.54
C ALA A 149 -5.27 -6.97 15.99
N LEU A 150 -4.35 -6.14 15.50
CA LEU A 150 -4.47 -4.71 15.64
C LEU A 150 -5.51 -4.16 14.68
N ARG A 151 -6.56 -3.52 15.19
CA ARG A 151 -7.45 -2.66 14.41
C ARG A 151 -6.95 -1.22 14.46
N ILE A 152 -6.73 -0.63 13.29
CA ILE A 152 -6.60 0.81 13.12
C ILE A 152 -7.94 1.35 12.63
N THR A 153 -8.41 2.45 13.22
CA THR A 153 -9.71 3.07 12.93
C THR A 153 -9.57 4.58 12.77
N SER A 154 -10.06 5.10 11.66
CA SER A 154 -10.29 6.53 11.44
C SER A 154 -11.78 6.78 11.51
N ARG A 155 -12.27 7.23 12.68
CA ARG A 155 -13.71 7.45 12.92
C ARG A 155 -14.28 8.64 12.17
N ALA A 156 -13.40 9.53 11.73
CA ALA A 156 -13.66 10.63 10.85
C ALA A 156 -12.43 10.79 9.96
N HIS A 157 -12.59 11.35 8.76
CA HIS A 157 -11.50 11.76 7.85
C HIS A 157 -10.48 12.78 8.37
N THR A 158 -10.56 13.09 9.66
CA THR A 158 -9.62 13.96 10.38
C THR A 158 -8.93 13.23 11.53
N ASP A 159 -9.18 11.93 11.66
CA ASP A 159 -8.48 10.99 12.53
C ASP A 159 -7.55 10.18 11.64
N ALA A 160 -6.36 9.85 12.13
CA ALA A 160 -5.41 9.06 11.37
C ALA A 160 -4.43 8.37 12.32
N THR A 161 -4.09 7.13 12.01
CA THR A 161 -3.16 6.34 12.82
C THR A 161 -2.29 5.47 11.93
N VAL A 162 -0.98 5.50 12.20
CA VAL A 162 0.01 4.66 11.54
C VAL A 162 0.86 3.90 12.55
N LEU A 163 1.32 2.71 12.17
CA LEU A 163 2.50 2.10 12.80
C LEU A 163 3.74 2.40 11.97
N ARG A 164 4.84 2.65 12.67
CA ARG A 164 6.17 2.84 12.09
C ARG A 164 7.25 2.24 13.00
N PRO A 165 8.48 1.98 12.52
CA PRO A 165 9.55 1.58 13.41
C PRO A 165 9.95 2.75 14.31
N SER A 166 10.52 2.44 15.48
CA SER A 166 11.02 3.44 16.43
C SER A 166 12.42 3.97 16.06
N ALA A 167 13.12 3.29 15.16
CA ALA A 167 14.41 3.67 14.62
C ALA A 167 14.45 3.46 13.10
N PRO A 168 15.35 4.13 12.37
CA PRO A 168 15.59 3.86 10.95
C PRO A 168 15.82 2.36 10.70
N LEU A 169 15.35 1.87 9.56
CA LEU A 169 15.63 0.51 9.15
C LEU A 169 17.13 0.33 8.82
N PRO A 170 17.69 -0.87 9.04
CA PRO A 170 19.07 -1.16 8.65
C PRO A 170 19.19 -1.17 7.11
N ALA A 171 20.41 -1.25 6.58
CA ALA A 171 20.63 -1.22 5.12
C ALA A 171 19.99 -2.42 4.38
N ARG A 172 19.87 -3.57 5.04
CA ARG A 172 19.28 -4.80 4.50
C ARG A 172 18.21 -5.33 5.46
N TYR A 173 16.97 -5.33 5.01
CA TYR A 173 15.81 -5.69 5.82
C TYR A 173 14.76 -6.41 5.00
N ARG A 174 13.90 -7.15 5.69
CA ARG A 174 12.61 -7.61 5.17
C ARG A 174 11.54 -7.37 6.22
N ILE A 175 10.44 -6.79 5.79
CA ILE A 175 9.26 -6.57 6.63
C ILE A 175 8.13 -7.39 6.05
N SER A 176 7.45 -8.15 6.88
CA SER A 176 6.24 -8.89 6.50
C SER A 176 5.12 -8.56 7.46
N VAL A 177 3.89 -8.46 6.96
CA VAL A 177 2.70 -8.18 7.76
C VAL A 177 1.48 -8.84 7.14
N ARG A 178 0.52 -9.26 7.97
CA ARG A 178 -0.82 -9.60 7.52
C ARG A 178 -1.71 -8.36 7.59
N VAL A 179 -2.46 -8.11 6.53
CA VAL A 179 -3.40 -6.99 6.42
C VAL A 179 -4.72 -7.50 5.89
N GLY A 180 -5.84 -7.07 6.44
CA GLY A 180 -7.15 -7.58 6.03
C GLY A 180 -8.32 -6.91 6.71
N PHE A 181 -9.51 -7.34 6.33
CA PHE A 181 -10.77 -6.79 6.85
C PHE A 181 -10.89 -5.26 6.71
N PRO A 182 -10.45 -4.64 5.59
CA PRO A 182 -10.61 -3.21 5.42
C PRO A 182 -12.08 -2.82 5.27
N SER A 183 -12.44 -1.71 5.90
CA SER A 183 -13.75 -1.05 5.83
C SER A 183 -13.61 0.42 5.43
N PHE A 184 -12.61 0.76 4.60
CA PHE A 184 -12.33 2.10 4.07
C PHE A 184 -13.01 2.34 2.70
N GLY A 185 -14.31 2.01 2.60
CA GLY A 185 -15.08 2.26 1.38
C GLY A 185 -14.95 1.22 0.26
N ASP A 186 -15.67 1.47 -0.83
CA ASP A 186 -15.86 0.55 -1.95
C ASP A 186 -15.46 1.08 -3.33
N GLY A 187 -15.23 2.40 -3.46
CA GLY A 187 -14.88 3.06 -4.71
C GLY A 187 -16.01 3.10 -5.74
N VAL A 188 -17.25 2.85 -5.32
CA VAL A 188 -18.41 2.74 -6.22
C VAL A 188 -19.08 4.10 -6.42
N ALA A 189 -19.52 4.35 -7.66
CA ALA A 189 -20.26 5.54 -8.03
C ALA A 189 -21.54 5.76 -7.21
N GLY A 190 -21.77 7.00 -6.76
CA GLY A 190 -23.04 7.41 -6.15
C GLY A 190 -23.19 7.07 -4.65
N GLY A 191 -22.19 6.43 -4.04
CA GLY A 191 -22.06 6.29 -2.60
C GLY A 191 -21.19 7.38 -1.97
N LEU A 192 -21.01 7.28 -0.65
CA LEU A 192 -20.06 8.12 0.12
C LEU A 192 -18.71 7.43 0.33
N ASN A 193 -18.43 6.35 -0.43
CA ASN A 193 -17.19 5.59 -0.36
C ASN A 193 -16.80 5.20 1.08
N GLY A 194 -17.75 4.71 1.87
CA GLY A 194 -17.53 4.28 3.26
C GLY A 194 -17.61 5.38 4.34
N TYR A 195 -17.77 6.65 3.96
CA TYR A 195 -17.96 7.73 4.93
C TYR A 195 -19.39 7.74 5.50
N ASP A 196 -19.53 8.11 6.78
CA ASP A 196 -20.81 8.28 7.47
C ASP A 196 -21.62 9.49 6.96
N GLY A 197 -20.95 10.43 6.29
CA GLY A 197 -21.56 11.65 5.76
C GLY A 197 -20.65 12.43 4.81
N PRO A 198 -21.09 13.60 4.33
CA PRO A 198 -20.26 14.50 3.54
C PRO A 198 -19.00 14.90 4.30
N ALA A 199 -17.87 14.98 3.59
CA ALA A 199 -16.56 15.32 4.15
C ALA A 199 -15.77 16.20 3.17
N ASP A 200 -14.91 17.07 3.71
CA ASP A 200 -14.07 17.97 2.91
C ASP A 200 -12.59 17.82 3.25
N ALA A 201 -11.73 17.97 2.24
CA ALA A 201 -10.30 17.82 2.39
C ALA A 201 -9.60 19.06 3.01
N GLY A 202 -10.38 19.95 3.63
CA GLY A 202 -9.92 21.18 4.24
C GLY A 202 -9.15 21.00 5.55
N PRO A 203 -8.39 22.03 5.95
CA PRO A 203 -8.24 23.32 5.28
C PRO A 203 -7.22 23.31 4.12
N TRP A 204 -6.50 22.20 3.90
CA TRP A 204 -5.42 22.12 2.92
C TRP A 204 -5.91 22.14 1.47
N TRP A 205 -7.05 21.51 1.20
CA TRP A 205 -7.71 21.52 -0.11
C TRP A 205 -9.18 21.94 0.06
N PRO A 206 -9.44 23.24 0.30
CA PRO A 206 -10.78 23.71 0.65
C PRO A 206 -11.76 23.53 -0.52
N GLY A 207 -12.92 22.97 -0.22
CA GLY A 207 -13.98 22.71 -1.20
C GLY A 207 -13.78 21.44 -2.04
N GLU A 208 -12.70 20.68 -1.79
CA GLU A 208 -12.55 19.35 -2.35
C GLU A 208 -13.33 18.33 -1.52
N ASP A 209 -14.12 17.50 -2.22
CA ASP A 209 -14.93 16.44 -1.64
C ASP A 209 -14.05 15.25 -1.27
N ALA A 210 -13.86 15.06 0.05
CA ALA A 210 -13.04 13.97 0.57
C ALA A 210 -13.67 12.60 0.31
N THR A 211 -15.00 12.52 0.20
CA THR A 211 -15.72 11.24 0.03
C THR A 211 -15.46 10.56 -1.31
N ARG A 212 -14.77 11.23 -2.24
CA ARG A 212 -14.38 10.66 -3.54
C ARG A 212 -13.22 9.69 -3.46
N GLN A 213 -12.48 9.68 -2.35
CA GLN A 213 -11.31 8.81 -2.15
C GLN A 213 -11.32 8.26 -0.72
N ASN A 214 -10.99 6.99 -0.55
CA ASN A 214 -10.94 6.34 0.76
C ASN A 214 -9.97 5.17 0.70
N GLY A 215 -9.22 4.87 1.75
CA GLY A 215 -8.15 3.90 1.58
C GLY A 215 -7.32 3.63 2.82
N PHE A 216 -6.21 2.93 2.60
CA PHE A 216 -5.24 2.59 3.64
C PHE A 216 -3.93 2.12 3.00
N TYR A 217 -2.86 2.17 3.78
CA TYR A 217 -1.54 1.68 3.40
C TYR A 217 -1.29 0.33 4.03
N TRP A 218 -1.11 -0.69 3.18
CA TRP A 218 -0.84 -2.04 3.63
C TRP A 218 0.57 -2.13 4.20
N LEU A 219 1.53 -1.60 3.43
CA LEU A 219 2.93 -1.44 3.82
C LEU A 219 3.63 -0.50 2.82
N THR A 220 4.34 0.51 3.31
CA THR A 220 5.14 1.41 2.46
C THR A 220 6.48 1.73 3.11
N ILE A 221 7.46 2.14 2.29
CA ILE A 221 8.74 2.71 2.73
C ILE A 221 8.74 4.21 2.45
N LEU A 222 9.07 5.00 3.47
CA LEU A 222 9.22 6.45 3.40
C LEU A 222 10.69 6.87 3.62
N ASP A 223 11.02 8.07 3.14
CA ASP A 223 12.33 8.74 3.27
C ASP A 223 12.43 9.65 4.52
N ARG A 224 11.31 9.77 5.25
CA ARG A 224 11.14 10.55 6.48
C ARG A 224 10.43 9.73 7.54
N LEU A 225 10.60 10.13 8.80
CA LEU A 225 9.93 9.53 9.94
C LEU A 225 8.40 9.59 9.75
N PRO A 226 7.70 8.45 9.62
CA PRO A 226 6.27 8.47 9.34
C PRO A 226 5.45 8.99 10.52
N ARG A 227 4.45 9.80 10.22
CA ARG A 227 3.37 10.20 11.14
C ARG A 227 2.18 10.66 10.30
N PRO A 228 0.97 10.72 10.88
CA PRO A 228 -0.17 11.25 10.14
C PRO A 228 0.08 12.68 9.66
N HIS A 229 -0.26 12.96 8.41
CA HIS A 229 -0.06 14.25 7.76
C HIS A 229 -1.18 14.54 6.76
N VAL A 230 -1.23 15.77 6.27
CA VAL A 230 -2.02 16.09 5.07
C VAL A 230 -1.58 15.19 3.91
N ASN A 231 -2.54 14.72 3.10
CA ASN A 231 -2.27 13.80 1.99
C ASN A 231 -1.11 14.24 1.05
N THR A 232 -0.97 15.55 0.80
CA THR A 232 0.13 16.10 -0.01
C THR A 232 1.51 15.69 0.53
N TRP A 233 1.71 15.65 1.84
CA TRP A 233 3.01 15.36 2.44
C TRP A 233 3.53 13.98 2.03
N ILE A 234 2.72 12.93 2.23
CA ILE A 234 3.19 11.56 1.99
C ILE A 234 3.53 11.34 0.51
N HIS A 235 2.85 12.03 -0.40
CA HIS A 235 3.15 11.99 -1.82
C HIS A 235 4.58 12.44 -2.18
N HIS A 236 5.21 13.26 -1.32
CA HIS A 236 6.60 13.71 -1.47
C HIS A 236 7.60 12.93 -0.60
N HIS A 237 7.16 11.89 0.12
CA HIS A 237 8.02 11.17 1.08
C HIS A 237 8.01 9.66 0.93
N ARG A 238 7.15 9.12 0.06
CA ARG A 238 7.10 7.69 -0.26
C ARG A 238 8.15 7.29 -1.28
N LYS A 239 8.74 6.10 -1.09
CA LYS A 239 9.69 5.47 -2.02
C LYS A 239 9.06 4.29 -2.77
N VAL A 240 8.48 3.35 -2.00
CA VAL A 240 7.85 2.13 -2.51
C VAL A 240 6.60 1.83 -1.66
N VAL A 241 5.49 1.50 -2.30
CA VAL A 241 4.16 1.50 -1.67
C VAL A 241 3.37 0.26 -2.05
N VAL A 242 2.70 -0.34 -1.06
CA VAL A 242 1.51 -1.17 -1.25
C VAL A 242 0.34 -0.47 -0.57
N ASP A 243 -0.56 0.09 -1.36
CA ASP A 243 -1.73 0.83 -0.88
C ASP A 243 -3.01 0.47 -1.63
N SER A 244 -4.11 0.91 -1.05
CA SER A 244 -5.43 0.92 -1.68
C SER A 244 -6.00 2.32 -1.56
N ASP A 245 -6.43 2.87 -2.69
CA ASP A 245 -7.21 4.12 -2.78
C ASP A 245 -8.50 3.83 -3.54
N ASN A 246 -9.54 3.49 -2.79
CA ASN A 246 -10.89 3.38 -3.30
C ASN A 246 -11.35 4.72 -3.83
N HIS A 247 -11.62 4.85 -5.13
CA HIS A 247 -11.78 6.18 -5.71
C HIS A 247 -12.87 6.26 -6.78
N TYR A 248 -13.71 7.30 -6.70
CA TYR A 248 -14.74 7.61 -7.70
C TYR A 248 -14.73 9.07 -8.17
N PRO A 249 -14.78 9.34 -9.49
CA PRO A 249 -14.56 8.42 -10.59
C PRO A 249 -13.13 7.88 -10.54
N PRO A 250 -12.86 6.71 -11.14
CA PRO A 250 -11.53 6.11 -11.09
C PRO A 250 -10.48 7.01 -11.74
N TRP A 251 -9.35 7.21 -11.08
CA TRP A 251 -8.13 7.81 -11.65
C TRP A 251 -7.10 6.76 -12.06
N MET A 252 -7.39 5.48 -11.82
CA MET A 252 -6.54 4.34 -12.13
C MET A 252 -7.24 3.30 -13.01
N GLU A 253 -6.44 2.37 -13.53
CA GLU A 253 -6.92 1.13 -14.13
C GLU A 253 -6.58 -0.07 -13.24
N ILE A 254 -7.38 -1.13 -13.28
CA ILE A 254 -7.12 -2.41 -12.61
C ILE A 254 -6.94 -3.49 -13.69
N TRP A 255 -5.99 -4.41 -13.50
CA TRP A 255 -5.88 -5.60 -14.35
C TRP A 255 -6.96 -6.62 -13.98
N ASP A 256 -7.87 -6.91 -14.90
CA ASP A 256 -9.00 -7.84 -14.67
C ASP A 256 -8.67 -9.31 -15.00
N GLY A 257 -7.39 -9.62 -15.25
CA GLY A 257 -6.94 -10.92 -15.77
C GLY A 257 -6.84 -10.98 -17.29
N SER A 258 -7.43 -10.03 -18.02
CA SER A 258 -7.43 -9.99 -19.49
C SER A 258 -7.03 -8.64 -20.08
N ARG A 259 -7.38 -7.53 -19.41
CA ARG A 259 -7.11 -6.16 -19.85
C ARG A 259 -7.11 -5.21 -18.65
N PHE A 260 -6.64 -3.99 -18.90
CA PHE A 260 -6.82 -2.88 -17.97
C PHE A 260 -8.23 -2.30 -18.09
N VAL A 261 -8.90 -2.13 -16.95
CA VAL A 261 -10.24 -1.54 -16.85
C VAL A 261 -10.21 -0.36 -15.89
N GLY A 262 -10.82 0.77 -16.26
CA GLY A 262 -10.98 1.90 -15.36
C GLY A 262 -11.87 1.51 -14.18
N SER A 263 -11.30 1.45 -12.98
CA SER A 263 -11.98 1.05 -11.75
C SER A 263 -11.20 1.57 -10.55
N GLY A 264 -11.91 2.11 -9.57
CA GLY A 264 -11.35 2.51 -8.28
C GLY A 264 -11.88 1.63 -7.17
N GLU A 265 -12.49 0.49 -7.48
CA GLU A 265 -13.03 -0.41 -6.46
C GLU A 265 -11.95 -1.35 -5.94
N HIS A 266 -11.65 -1.23 -4.64
CA HIS A 266 -10.74 -2.08 -3.88
C HIS A 266 -9.37 -2.32 -4.53
N PRO A 267 -8.70 -1.31 -5.13
CA PRO A 267 -7.48 -1.57 -5.88
C PRO A 267 -6.35 -2.05 -4.94
N VAL A 268 -5.53 -2.99 -5.42
CA VAL A 268 -4.26 -3.34 -4.79
C VAL A 268 -3.15 -2.77 -5.66
N MET A 269 -2.51 -1.71 -5.19
CA MET A 269 -1.45 -1.04 -5.94
C MET A 269 -0.08 -1.46 -5.43
N LEU A 270 0.85 -1.70 -6.34
CA LEU A 270 2.27 -1.89 -6.04
C LEU A 270 3.03 -0.80 -6.79
N PHE A 271 3.61 0.15 -6.07
CA PHE A 271 4.29 1.30 -6.66
C PHE A 271 5.74 1.42 -6.21
N ALA A 272 6.56 1.97 -7.10
CA ALA A 272 7.73 2.76 -6.74
C ALA A 272 7.57 4.19 -7.29
N LEU A 273 8.25 5.17 -6.71
CA LEU A 273 8.14 6.56 -7.17
C LEU A 273 9.25 6.88 -8.17
N ASP A 274 8.87 7.37 -9.35
CA ASP A 274 9.80 7.76 -10.41
C ASP A 274 10.42 9.12 -10.10
N GLY A 275 11.61 9.13 -9.50
CA GLY A 275 12.31 10.37 -9.20
C GLY A 275 12.97 11.03 -10.41
N THR A 276 12.86 10.47 -11.63
CA THR A 276 13.32 11.16 -12.84
C THR A 276 12.37 12.26 -13.30
N GLN A 277 11.15 12.28 -12.75
CA GLN A 277 10.13 13.24 -13.08
C GLN A 277 9.65 13.97 -11.83
N PRO A 278 9.45 15.30 -11.92
CA PRO A 278 9.08 16.08 -10.75
C PRO A 278 7.63 15.88 -10.32
N GLY A 279 6.76 15.43 -11.23
CA GLY A 279 5.32 15.38 -11.03
C GLY A 279 4.72 16.75 -10.65
N THR A 280 3.89 16.81 -9.61
CA THR A 280 3.18 18.04 -9.22
C THR A 280 3.38 18.38 -7.75
N GLU A 281 3.13 19.64 -7.39
CA GLU A 281 3.16 20.09 -5.99
C GLU A 281 2.17 19.31 -5.11
N ARG A 282 1.08 18.81 -5.69
CA ARG A 282 0.05 18.05 -4.99
C ARG A 282 0.43 16.59 -4.82
N THR A 283 0.94 15.96 -5.86
CA THR A 283 1.07 14.49 -5.96
C THR A 283 2.49 13.98 -5.92
N GLY A 284 3.48 14.88 -5.82
CA GLY A 284 4.89 14.54 -5.89
C GLY A 284 5.27 13.84 -7.20
N PRO A 285 6.40 13.12 -7.22
CA PRO A 285 6.83 12.31 -8.35
C PRO A 285 5.76 11.30 -8.80
N PRO A 286 5.66 10.99 -10.10
CA PRO A 286 4.72 10.00 -10.62
C PRO A 286 5.10 8.57 -10.20
N PHE A 287 4.18 7.64 -10.41
CA PHE A 287 4.38 6.23 -10.07
C PHE A 287 4.99 5.42 -11.21
N LEU A 288 5.86 4.48 -10.84
CA LEU A 288 6.13 3.23 -11.56
C LEU A 288 5.22 2.15 -10.94
N SER A 289 4.10 1.85 -11.59
CA SER A 289 3.16 0.82 -11.11
C SER A 289 3.60 -0.56 -11.56
N PHE A 290 3.56 -1.58 -10.70
CA PHE A 290 3.66 -2.96 -11.14
C PHE A 290 2.28 -3.54 -11.38
N SER A 291 2.01 -3.97 -12.61
CA SER A 291 0.78 -4.67 -12.96
C SER A 291 0.97 -5.50 -14.22
N ASN A 292 0.16 -6.56 -14.40
CA ASN A 292 0.25 -7.48 -15.54
C ASN A 292 1.70 -7.99 -15.78
N GLY A 293 2.39 -8.37 -14.69
CA GLY A 293 3.72 -8.98 -14.74
C GLY A 293 4.87 -8.02 -15.06
N ALA A 294 4.66 -6.70 -15.14
CA ALA A 294 5.71 -5.73 -15.46
C ALA A 294 5.53 -4.38 -14.75
N TRP A 295 6.65 -3.68 -14.53
CA TRP A 295 6.64 -2.26 -14.21
C TRP A 295 6.12 -1.47 -15.41
N GLN A 296 5.11 -0.65 -15.17
CA GLN A 296 4.41 0.15 -16.16
C GLN A 296 5.16 1.47 -16.41
N PRO A 297 4.94 2.10 -17.57
CA PRO A 297 5.49 3.43 -17.84
C PRO A 297 5.15 4.41 -16.73
N SER A 298 6.08 5.31 -16.43
CA SER A 298 5.88 6.34 -15.41
C SER A 298 4.59 7.14 -15.63
N GLY A 299 3.82 7.30 -14.57
CA GLY A 299 2.51 7.97 -14.58
C GLY A 299 1.34 7.10 -15.05
N ALA A 300 1.59 5.89 -15.57
CA ALA A 300 0.54 4.91 -15.82
C ALA A 300 0.13 4.26 -14.50
N ILE A 301 -1.01 4.68 -13.95
CA ILE A 301 -1.49 4.23 -12.64
C ILE A 301 -2.33 2.98 -12.82
N ARG A 302 -1.76 1.83 -12.44
CA ARG A 302 -2.34 0.51 -12.70
C ARG A 302 -2.24 -0.40 -11.50
N ALA A 303 -3.37 -0.82 -10.96
CA ALA A 303 -3.46 -1.80 -9.89
C ALA A 303 -3.08 -3.18 -10.42
N VAL A 304 -2.47 -3.99 -9.57
CA VAL A 304 -2.17 -5.38 -9.92
C VAL A 304 -3.43 -6.25 -9.89
N ASP A 305 -4.37 -5.93 -9.00
CA ASP A 305 -5.65 -6.61 -8.83
C ASP A 305 -6.58 -5.76 -7.93
N ALA A 306 -7.69 -6.34 -7.47
CA ALA A 306 -8.55 -5.80 -6.44
C ALA A 306 -8.69 -6.75 -5.23
N TYR A 307 -8.73 -6.20 -4.02
CA TYR A 307 -8.89 -6.96 -2.78
C TYR A 307 -10.37 -7.31 -2.52
N LEU A 308 -10.56 -8.27 -1.62
CA LEU A 308 -11.81 -8.71 -1.03
C LEU A 308 -11.87 -8.20 0.41
N PRO A 309 -12.95 -7.51 0.84
CA PRO A 309 -13.02 -6.91 2.17
C PRO A 309 -12.85 -7.92 3.30
N ASP A 310 -13.48 -9.09 3.24
CA ASP A 310 -13.49 -10.05 4.34
C ASP A 310 -12.33 -11.07 4.25
N THR A 311 -11.13 -10.62 3.88
CA THR A 311 -10.00 -11.50 3.58
C THR A 311 -8.68 -10.98 4.15
N TRP A 312 -7.86 -11.91 4.66
CA TRP A 312 -6.48 -11.66 5.04
C TRP A 312 -5.54 -11.80 3.84
N TYR A 313 -4.55 -10.92 3.80
CA TYR A 313 -3.45 -10.94 2.85
C TYR A 313 -2.13 -10.87 3.59
N ARG A 314 -1.05 -11.32 2.94
CA ARG A 314 0.32 -11.13 3.42
C ARG A 314 1.05 -10.19 2.49
N VAL A 315 1.62 -9.12 3.04
CA VAL A 315 2.47 -8.17 2.33
C VAL A 315 3.89 -8.29 2.85
N THR A 316 4.86 -8.31 1.93
CA THR A 316 6.27 -8.32 2.24
C THR A 316 7.01 -7.26 1.43
N LEU A 317 7.84 -6.47 2.10
CA LEU A 317 8.75 -5.50 1.50
C LEU A 317 10.17 -5.82 1.94
N GLU A 318 11.06 -6.03 0.98
CA GLU A 318 12.46 -6.37 1.20
C GLU A 318 13.37 -5.33 0.55
N ARG A 319 14.44 -4.95 1.25
CA ARG A 319 15.56 -4.20 0.68
C ARG A 319 16.84 -5.03 0.79
N ASP A 320 17.53 -5.18 -0.35
CA ASP A 320 18.86 -5.78 -0.46
C ASP A 320 19.76 -4.92 -1.36
N GLY A 321 20.67 -4.15 -0.74
CA GLY A 321 21.36 -3.04 -1.41
C GLY A 321 20.33 -2.02 -1.94
N PRO A 322 20.48 -1.49 -3.17
CA PRO A 322 19.50 -0.59 -3.76
C PRO A 322 18.29 -1.33 -4.35
N ARG A 323 18.15 -2.65 -4.20
CA ARG A 323 17.00 -3.39 -4.74
C ARG A 323 15.87 -3.43 -3.73
N TYR A 324 14.70 -2.96 -4.13
CA TYR A 324 13.45 -3.23 -3.43
C TYR A 324 12.74 -4.43 -4.05
N THR A 325 12.15 -5.28 -3.22
CA THR A 325 11.21 -6.31 -3.66
C THR A 325 9.91 -6.17 -2.87
N VAL A 326 8.80 -6.10 -3.60
CA VAL A 326 7.45 -5.98 -3.06
C VAL A 326 6.69 -7.24 -3.40
N GLU A 327 5.96 -7.76 -2.42
CA GLU A 327 5.11 -8.93 -2.58
C GLU A 327 3.78 -8.75 -1.86
N VAL A 328 2.68 -9.14 -2.50
CA VAL A 328 1.38 -9.31 -1.84
C VAL A 328 0.80 -10.67 -2.24
N SER A 329 0.35 -11.42 -1.25
CA SER A 329 -0.21 -12.77 -1.41
C SER A 329 -1.57 -12.90 -0.74
N GLY A 330 -2.49 -13.62 -1.39
CA GLY A 330 -3.80 -13.93 -0.86
C GLY A 330 -4.81 -14.18 -1.97
N LYS A 331 -6.10 -14.09 -1.63
CA LYS A 331 -7.20 -14.26 -2.57
C LYS A 331 -7.68 -12.92 -3.12
N PHE A 332 -7.43 -12.66 -4.39
CA PHE A 332 -7.84 -11.43 -5.06
C PHE A 332 -9.09 -11.63 -5.93
N ARG A 333 -9.74 -10.52 -6.30
CA ARG A 333 -10.99 -10.51 -7.08
C ARG A 333 -10.80 -11.14 -8.46
N TYR A 334 -9.72 -10.80 -9.17
CA TYR A 334 -9.50 -11.26 -10.55
C TYR A 334 -8.48 -12.40 -10.64
N GLY A 335 -7.38 -12.32 -9.88
CA GLY A 335 -6.32 -13.32 -9.88
C GLY A 335 -6.63 -14.58 -9.06
N GLY A 336 -7.67 -14.58 -8.23
CA GLY A 336 -7.93 -15.68 -7.29
C GLY A 336 -6.82 -15.80 -6.24
N GLU A 337 -6.51 -17.02 -5.81
CA GLU A 337 -5.43 -17.28 -4.86
C GLU A 337 -4.07 -17.21 -5.56
N GLN A 338 -3.29 -16.16 -5.31
CA GLN A 338 -1.98 -15.99 -5.94
C GLN A 338 -1.05 -15.06 -5.12
N THR A 339 0.19 -14.93 -5.59
CA THR A 339 1.18 -13.96 -5.16
C THR A 339 1.54 -13.02 -6.31
N TYR A 340 1.46 -11.72 -6.08
CA TYR A 340 2.02 -10.69 -6.94
C TYR A 340 3.35 -10.23 -6.36
N ARG A 341 4.44 -10.42 -7.10
CA ARG A 341 5.81 -10.10 -6.68
C ARG A 341 6.53 -9.30 -7.75
N ALA A 342 7.20 -8.23 -7.34
CA ALA A 342 7.99 -7.38 -8.21
C ALA A 342 9.29 -6.93 -7.52
N SER A 343 10.38 -6.89 -8.28
CA SER A 343 11.64 -6.31 -7.82
C SER A 343 12.02 -5.12 -8.71
N ILE A 344 12.55 -4.07 -8.10
CA ILE A 344 13.06 -2.89 -8.80
C ILE A 344 14.46 -2.56 -8.27
N ASP A 345 15.41 -2.36 -9.19
CA ASP A 345 16.70 -1.77 -8.88
C ASP A 345 16.50 -0.26 -8.75
N ALA A 346 16.47 0.22 -7.51
CA ALA A 346 16.14 1.60 -7.18
C ALA A 346 17.16 2.58 -7.75
N ALA A 347 18.43 2.18 -7.80
CA ALA A 347 19.46 2.96 -8.45
C ALA A 347 19.15 3.05 -9.93
N ALA A 348 19.03 1.92 -10.63
CA ALA A 348 18.81 1.89 -12.08
C ALA A 348 17.58 2.69 -12.51
N ALA A 349 16.48 2.57 -11.76
CA ALA A 349 15.21 3.22 -12.06
C ALA A 349 15.06 4.64 -11.46
N CYS A 350 16.05 5.13 -10.71
CA CYS A 350 15.95 6.37 -9.94
C CYS A 350 14.68 6.44 -9.08
N VAL A 351 14.44 5.37 -8.30
CA VAL A 351 13.34 5.40 -7.32
C VAL A 351 13.60 6.55 -6.36
N PHE A 352 12.58 7.39 -6.18
CA PHE A 352 12.70 8.64 -5.46
C PHE A 352 13.39 8.46 -4.09
N HIS A 353 14.46 9.22 -3.86
CA HIS A 353 15.22 9.22 -2.60
C HIS A 353 15.68 7.83 -2.12
N TYR A 354 15.94 6.88 -3.02
CA TYR A 354 16.44 5.55 -2.64
C TYR A 354 17.76 5.49 -1.86
N PRO A 355 18.72 6.44 -2.00
CA PRO A 355 20.00 6.35 -1.30
C PRO A 355 19.81 6.40 0.22
N VAL A 356 20.30 5.40 0.95
CA VAL A 356 20.20 5.37 2.43
C VAL A 356 21.50 5.79 3.14
N ASP A 357 22.60 5.87 2.39
CA ASP A 357 23.92 6.28 2.90
C ASP A 357 24.73 7.07 1.87
N ALA A 358 25.91 7.53 2.28
CA ALA A 358 26.81 8.31 1.43
C ALA A 358 27.37 7.52 0.23
N ALA A 359 27.50 6.19 0.35
CA ALA A 359 28.04 5.36 -0.73
C ALA A 359 27.02 5.21 -1.86
N GLU A 360 25.76 4.96 -1.53
CA GLU A 360 24.67 4.96 -2.50
C GLU A 360 24.44 6.37 -3.09
N ALA A 361 24.53 7.41 -2.27
CA ALA A 361 24.36 8.80 -2.72
C ALA A 361 25.40 9.20 -3.76
N ALA A 362 26.65 8.77 -3.60
CA ALA A 362 27.71 9.00 -4.58
C ALA A 362 27.40 8.35 -5.96
N GLY A 363 26.64 7.25 -5.98
CA GLY A 363 26.18 6.57 -7.20
C GLY A 363 24.90 7.14 -7.82
N ALA A 364 24.24 8.09 -7.15
CA ALA A 364 22.91 8.60 -7.52
C ALA A 364 22.93 9.85 -8.40
N ALA A 365 24.10 10.29 -8.89
CA ALA A 365 24.26 11.54 -9.62
C ALA A 365 23.31 11.74 -10.82
N ARG A 366 22.89 10.65 -11.47
CA ARG A 366 21.93 10.69 -12.60
C ARG A 366 20.47 10.95 -12.20
N CYS A 367 20.15 10.78 -10.91
CA CYS A 367 18.81 10.91 -10.36
C CYS A 367 18.60 12.28 -9.68
N VAL A 368 19.68 13.03 -9.46
CA VAL A 368 19.64 14.35 -8.81
C VAL A 368 18.81 15.32 -9.64
N ASP A 369 17.96 16.08 -8.94
CA ASP A 369 17.12 17.15 -9.48
C ASP A 369 17.14 18.32 -8.49
N GLU A 370 18.10 19.23 -8.69
CA GLU A 370 18.24 20.47 -7.93
C GLU A 370 17.16 21.51 -8.29
N GLY A 371 16.23 21.18 -9.19
CA GLY A 371 15.04 21.98 -9.44
C GLY A 371 14.14 22.03 -8.21
N ALA A 372 13.32 23.08 -8.12
CA ALA A 372 12.34 23.25 -7.06
C ALA A 372 10.98 23.63 -7.64
N PHE A 373 9.90 23.35 -6.90
CA PHE A 373 8.59 23.87 -7.26
C PHE A 373 8.53 25.37 -7.02
N ALA A 374 7.87 26.10 -7.92
CA ALA A 374 7.83 27.56 -7.87
C ALA A 374 7.19 28.10 -6.57
N SER A 375 6.21 27.39 -6.00
CA SER A 375 5.53 27.86 -4.78
C SER A 375 6.33 27.70 -3.49
N VAL A 376 7.42 26.93 -3.50
CA VAL A 376 8.29 26.70 -2.33
C VAL A 376 9.69 27.29 -2.52
N GLY A 377 10.11 27.47 -3.76
CA GLY A 377 11.37 28.13 -4.11
C GLY A 377 12.61 27.24 -3.97
N PRO A 378 13.79 27.75 -4.39
CA PRO A 378 15.02 26.96 -4.54
C PRO A 378 15.64 26.45 -3.24
N ALA A 379 15.12 26.87 -2.08
CA ALA A 379 15.53 26.33 -0.78
C ALA A 379 15.08 24.87 -0.58
N TYR A 380 14.14 24.39 -1.39
CA TYR A 380 13.60 23.03 -1.33
C TYR A 380 13.80 22.32 -2.67
N PRO A 381 15.04 21.88 -2.98
CA PRO A 381 15.30 21.08 -4.17
C PRO A 381 14.50 19.76 -4.10
N ARG A 382 14.02 19.29 -5.24
CA ARG A 382 13.22 18.05 -5.33
C ARG A 382 14.04 16.83 -5.01
N TRP A 383 15.30 16.79 -5.46
CA TRP A 383 16.27 15.76 -5.12
C TRP A 383 17.69 16.38 -5.05
N PRO A 384 18.16 16.81 -3.87
CA PRO A 384 19.49 17.39 -3.71
C PRO A 384 20.64 16.40 -3.91
N ALA A 385 21.76 16.88 -4.45
CA ALA A 385 22.99 16.12 -4.59
C ALA A 385 23.57 15.68 -3.24
N GLY A 386 24.08 14.44 -3.19
CA GLY A 386 24.69 13.88 -1.98
C GLY A 386 23.69 13.58 -0.85
N GLY A 387 22.39 13.70 -1.10
CA GLY A 387 21.36 13.34 -0.14
C GLY A 387 21.34 11.84 0.17
N ALA A 388 21.06 11.52 1.42
CA ALA A 388 20.81 10.18 1.92
C ALA A 388 19.60 10.22 2.84
N TRP A 389 18.69 9.26 2.68
CA TRP A 389 17.41 9.24 3.34
C TRP A 389 17.19 7.87 3.99
N PRO A 390 17.19 7.78 5.33
CA PRO A 390 16.92 6.53 6.00
C PRO A 390 15.55 5.97 5.59
N ASP A 391 15.46 4.65 5.50
CA ASP A 391 14.20 3.97 5.23
C ASP A 391 13.38 3.82 6.53
N TRP A 392 12.10 4.11 6.42
CA TRP A 392 11.10 3.88 7.47
C TRP A 392 9.91 3.15 6.89
N PHE A 393 9.47 2.06 7.51
CA PHE A 393 8.19 1.48 7.09
C PHE A 393 7.01 2.22 7.71
N MET A 394 5.88 2.14 7.04
CA MET A 394 4.61 2.61 7.57
C MET A 394 3.47 1.70 7.11
N LEU A 395 2.49 1.50 7.98
CA LEU A 395 1.19 0.87 7.68
C LEU A 395 0.08 1.64 8.40
N GLY A 396 -1.16 1.53 7.95
CA GLY A 396 -2.31 2.22 8.53
C GLY A 396 -2.87 3.34 7.65
N ASP A 397 -3.48 4.34 8.29
CA ASP A 397 -4.01 5.53 7.65
C ASP A 397 -3.15 6.76 8.02
N PRO A 398 -2.42 7.34 7.05
CA PRO A 398 -1.61 8.51 7.29
C PRO A 398 -2.35 9.85 7.10
N HIS A 399 -3.60 9.88 6.63
CA HIS A 399 -4.19 11.11 6.11
C HIS A 399 -5.07 11.85 7.13
N VAL A 400 -4.70 13.09 7.47
CA VAL A 400 -5.46 13.91 8.44
C VAL A 400 -6.59 14.74 7.81
N ASN A 401 -6.87 14.50 6.53
CA ASN A 401 -7.89 15.19 5.73
C ASN A 401 -8.62 14.30 4.72
N TYR A 402 -8.39 13.00 4.79
CA TYR A 402 -9.07 11.96 4.01
C TYR A 402 -9.17 10.71 4.87
N TYR A 403 -9.89 9.73 4.34
CA TYR A 403 -10.05 8.36 4.83
C TYR A 403 -10.90 8.20 6.09
N GLU A 404 -11.91 7.35 6.00
CA GLU A 404 -12.79 7.03 7.10
C GLU A 404 -13.11 5.54 7.06
N GLY A 405 -12.90 4.84 8.18
CA GLY A 405 -13.04 3.39 8.22
C GLY A 405 -12.04 2.72 9.15
N SER A 406 -11.77 1.45 8.89
CA SER A 406 -10.88 0.64 9.70
C SER A 406 -10.21 -0.46 8.87
N VAL A 407 -9.11 -1.01 9.39
CA VAL A 407 -8.42 -2.16 8.80
C VAL A 407 -7.67 -2.91 9.90
N LEU A 408 -7.47 -4.21 9.71
CA LEU A 408 -6.75 -5.06 10.64
C LEU A 408 -5.33 -5.36 10.17
N TYR A 409 -4.40 -5.40 11.12
CA TYR A 409 -3.00 -5.79 10.95
C TYR A 409 -2.63 -6.88 11.95
N ASP A 410 -1.85 -7.87 11.49
CA ASP A 410 -1.35 -8.96 12.32
C ASP A 410 0.02 -9.46 11.82
N ASP A 411 0.72 -10.29 12.59
CA ASP A 411 1.99 -10.94 12.22
C ASP A 411 3.03 -9.95 11.63
N LEU A 412 3.23 -8.81 12.29
CA LEU A 412 4.23 -7.84 11.88
C LEU A 412 5.63 -8.36 12.24
N VAL A 413 6.47 -8.60 11.25
CA VAL A 413 7.82 -9.16 11.41
C VAL A 413 8.84 -8.27 10.71
N LEU A 414 9.91 -7.93 11.44
CA LEU A 414 11.13 -7.34 10.89
C LEU A 414 12.25 -8.37 10.93
N GLU A 415 12.78 -8.70 9.77
CA GLU A 415 13.97 -9.53 9.59
C GLU A 415 15.15 -8.68 9.11
N THR A 416 16.35 -9.05 9.56
CA THR A 416 17.60 -8.44 9.12
C THR A 416 18.56 -9.53 8.66
N TRP A 417 19.46 -9.17 7.75
CA TRP A 417 20.49 -10.10 7.31
C TRP A 417 21.58 -10.21 8.37
N ARG A 418 21.94 -11.45 8.74
CA ARG A 418 23.11 -11.76 9.55
C ARG A 418 24.16 -12.38 8.64
N GLU A 419 25.39 -11.91 8.76
CA GLU A 419 26.57 -12.47 8.08
C GLU A 419 27.04 -13.77 8.74
#